data_AF-A0A497Q935-F1
#
_entry.id   AF-A0A497Q935-F1
#
_cell.length_a   1.000
_cell.length_b   1.000
_cell.length_c   1.000
_cell.angle_alpha   90.00
_cell.angle_beta   90.00
_cell.angle_gamma   90.00
#
_symmetry.space_group_name_H-M   'P 1'
#
loop_
_entity.id
_entity.type
_entity.pdbx_description
1 polymer ?
#
loop_
_entity_poly.entity_id
_entity_poly.type
_entity_poly.pdbx_seq_one_letter_code
_entity_poly.pdbx_strand_id
1 'polypeptide(L)'
;MASRCISRQDILRSTLFHIQVKNCQYIDNFPEVVATVLDGAVTKNGIREYNEIKRKLYRIKTNFFKINSIKKRDFFKGLYQRIENKTR
;
A
#
# COMPACT_ATOMS: atom_id res chain seq x y z
N MET A 1 -1.42 20.68 15.80
CA MET A 1 -1.82 19.33 15.32
C MET A 1 -0.58 18.55 14.93
N ALA A 2 -0.35 17.37 15.52
CA ALA A 2 0.84 16.56 15.23
C ALA A 2 0.77 16.03 13.79
N SER A 3 1.72 16.45 12.96
CA SER A 3 1.87 16.07 11.56
C SER A 3 1.86 14.55 11.41
N ARG A 4 0.80 13.99 10.81
CA ARG A 4 0.93 12.68 10.18
C ARG A 4 1.88 12.88 9.01
N CYS A 5 3.04 12.21 9.01
CA CYS A 5 4.02 12.34 7.93
C CYS A 5 3.46 11.93 6.56
N ILE A 6 2.35 11.16 6.52
CA ILE A 6 1.65 10.80 5.29
C ILE A 6 0.13 10.80 5.51
N SER A 7 -0.61 11.30 4.51
CA SER A 7 -2.07 11.27 4.46
C SER A 7 -2.60 9.99 3.78
N ARG A 8 -3.86 9.61 4.07
CA ARG A 8 -4.56 8.53 3.32
C ARG A 8 -4.54 8.77 1.81
N GLN A 9 -4.69 10.02 1.37
CA GLN A 9 -4.66 10.39 -0.06
C GLN A 9 -3.28 10.13 -0.68
N ASP A 10 -2.20 10.40 0.04
CA ASP A 10 -0.85 10.08 -0.42
C ASP A 10 -0.62 8.58 -0.60
N ILE A 11 -1.16 7.78 0.32
CA ILE A 11 -1.09 6.32 0.24
C ILE A 11 -1.88 5.82 -0.97
N LEU A 12 -3.09 6.33 -1.18
CA LEU A 12 -3.93 5.97 -2.32
C LEU A 12 -3.23 6.32 -3.63
N ARG A 13 -2.71 7.56 -3.75
CA ARG A 13 -1.96 8.01 -4.93
C ARG A 13 -0.73 7.17 -5.19
N SER A 14 0.02 6.81 -4.14
CA SER A 14 1.20 5.95 -4.26
C SER A 14 0.83 4.52 -4.69
N THR A 15 -0.30 4.01 -4.21
CA THR A 15 -0.83 2.68 -4.56
C THR A 15 -1.27 2.64 -6.02
N LEU A 16 -2.06 3.62 -6.47
CA LEU A 16 -2.47 3.76 -7.88
C LEU A 16 -1.26 3.92 -8.80
N PHE A 17 -0.28 4.73 -8.41
CA PHE A 17 0.94 4.89 -9.18
C PHE A 17 1.77 3.59 -9.23
N HIS A 18 1.81 2.81 -8.15
CA HIS A 18 2.49 1.51 -8.17
C HIS A 18 1.78 0.50 -9.08
N ILE A 19 0.45 0.54 -9.10
CA ILE A 19 -0.39 -0.26 -10.00
C ILE A 19 -0.11 0.09 -11.46
N GLN A 20 -0.06 1.38 -11.79
CA GLN A 20 0.27 1.89 -13.12
C GLN A 20 1.67 1.45 -13.56
N VAL A 21 2.68 1.62 -12.71
CA VAL A 21 4.07 1.22 -13.01
C VAL A 21 4.20 -0.28 -13.25
N LYS A 22 3.35 -1.09 -12.62
CA LYS A 22 3.30 -2.54 -12.80
C LYS A 22 2.41 -2.98 -13.98
N ASN A 23 1.83 -2.03 -14.73
CA ASN A 23 0.90 -2.27 -15.84
C ASN A 23 -0.26 -3.21 -15.47
N CYS A 24 -0.78 -3.10 -14.25
CA CYS A 24 -1.91 -3.95 -13.84
C CYS A 24 -3.19 -3.44 -14.50
N GLN A 25 -3.89 -4.31 -15.21
CA GLN A 25 -5.08 -3.96 -15.99
C GLN A 25 -6.35 -4.03 -15.16
N TYR A 26 -6.44 -4.98 -14.23
CA TYR A 26 -7.60 -5.12 -13.35
C TYR A 26 -7.39 -4.31 -12.07
N ILE A 27 -8.28 -3.35 -11.82
CA ILE A 27 -8.29 -2.51 -10.61
C ILE A 27 -9.71 -2.55 -10.03
N ASP A 28 -9.91 -3.39 -9.01
CA ASP A 28 -11.10 -3.37 -8.13
C ASP A 28 -10.93 -2.26 -7.06
N ASN A 29 -11.77 -2.23 -6.03
CA ASN A 29 -11.60 -1.46 -4.78
C ASN A 29 -10.30 -1.77 -4.01
N PHE A 30 -9.41 -2.60 -4.54
CA PHE A 30 -8.12 -2.95 -3.93
C PHE A 30 -7.28 -1.73 -3.47
N PRO A 31 -7.12 -0.64 -4.25
CA PRO A 31 -6.34 0.53 -3.82
C PRO A 31 -6.90 1.19 -2.55
N GLU A 32 -8.23 1.27 -2.42
CA GLU A 32 -8.91 1.85 -1.27
C GLU A 32 -8.75 0.99 0.00
N VAL A 33 -8.83 -0.32 -0.15
CA VAL A 33 -8.61 -1.26 0.96
C VAL A 33 -7.16 -1.18 1.43
N VAL A 34 -6.21 -1.10 0.51
CA VAL A 34 -4.79 -0.92 0.83
C VAL A 34 -4.54 0.41 1.54
N ALA A 35 -5.13 1.50 1.04
CA ALA A 35 -5.03 2.81 1.67
C ALA A 35 -5.58 2.81 3.11
N THR A 36 -6.70 2.13 3.34
CA THR A 36 -7.32 2.00 4.67
C THR A 36 -6.44 1.21 5.64
N VAL A 37 -5.87 0.08 5.20
CA VAL A 37 -4.98 -0.74 6.04
C VAL A 37 -3.69 0.02 6.40
N LEU A 38 -3.13 0.75 5.44
CA LEU A 38 -1.91 1.52 5.64
C LEU A 38 -2.15 2.77 6.47
N ASP A 39 -3.25 3.50 6.28
CA ASP A 39 -3.63 4.66 7.11
C ASP A 39 -3.77 4.25 8.58
N GLY A 40 -4.42 3.11 8.85
CA GLY A 40 -4.50 2.54 10.20
C GLY A 40 -3.18 1.96 10.74
N ALA A 41 -2.14 1.85 9.91
CA ALA A 41 -0.81 1.41 10.30
C ALA A 41 0.22 2.54 10.38
N VAL A 42 -0.13 3.75 9.91
CA VAL A 42 0.69 4.95 10.04
C VAL A 42 0.57 5.48 11.47
N THR A 43 1.71 5.74 12.09
CA THR A 43 1.84 6.32 13.42
C THR A 43 2.39 7.75 13.33
N LYS A 44 2.51 8.45 14.47
CA LYS A 44 3.13 9.79 14.53
C LYS A 44 4.57 9.81 13.98
N ASN A 45 5.27 8.67 13.98
CA ASN A 45 6.66 8.55 13.53
C ASN A 45 6.78 7.96 12.11
N GLY A 46 5.68 7.86 11.35
CA GLY A 46 5.64 7.25 10.02
C GLY A 46 5.03 5.85 10.02
N ILE A 47 5.35 5.07 8.99
CA ILE A 47 4.78 3.74 8.78
C ILE A 47 5.44 2.72 9.72
N ARG A 48 4.65 1.85 10.37
CA ARG A 48 5.18 0.69 11.13
C ARG A 48 6.04 -0.21 10.24
N GLU A 49 6.94 -0.98 10.84
CA GLU A 49 7.79 -1.91 10.09
C GLU A 49 6.99 -2.76 9.10
N TYR A 50 7.56 -2.95 7.90
CA TYR A 50 6.93 -3.74 6.84
C TYR A 50 6.42 -5.09 7.33
N ASN A 51 7.15 -5.76 8.23
CA ASN A 51 6.75 -7.07 8.77
C ASN A 51 5.42 -7.03 9.54
N GLU A 52 5.13 -5.95 10.26
CA GLU A 52 3.86 -5.79 10.98
C GLU A 52 2.69 -5.58 10.01
N ILE A 53 2.91 -4.74 9.00
CA ILE A 53 1.87 -4.32 8.05
C ILE A 53 1.60 -5.40 7.01
N LYS A 54 2.64 -6.12 6.57
CA LYS A 54 2.55 -7.20 5.61
C LYS A 54 1.49 -8.23 5.99
N ARG A 55 1.40 -8.59 7.28
CA ARG A 55 0.39 -9.54 7.79
C ARG A 55 -1.03 -9.02 7.56
N LYS A 56 -1.27 -7.72 7.75
CA LYS A 56 -2.57 -7.07 7.51
C LYS A 56 -2.88 -6.99 6.01
N LEU A 57 -1.92 -6.55 5.19
CA LEU A 57 -2.06 -6.45 3.73
C LEU A 57 -2.34 -7.80 3.07
N TYR A 58 -1.74 -8.89 3.57
CA TYR A 58 -1.92 -10.22 3.01
C TYR A 58 -3.32 -10.80 3.25
N ARG A 59 -4.01 -10.31 4.30
CA ARG A 59 -5.38 -10.69 4.63
C ARG A 59 -6.42 -10.05 3.71
N ILE A 60 -6.03 -9.06 2.90
CA ILE A 60 -6.92 -8.45 1.91
C ILE A 60 -7.36 -9.55 0.93
N LYS A 61 -8.66 -9.87 0.96
CA LYS A 61 -9.31 -10.73 -0.03
C LYS A 61 -9.51 -9.90 -1.30
N THR A 62 -8.74 -10.20 -2.34
CA THR A 62 -8.86 -9.55 -3.65
C THR A 62 -8.45 -10.53 -4.73
N ASN A 63 -9.08 -10.43 -5.89
CA ASN A 63 -8.68 -11.13 -7.10
C ASN A 63 -7.58 -10.39 -7.88
N PHE A 64 -7.24 -9.17 -7.47
CA PHE A 64 -6.22 -8.32 -8.11
C PHE A 64 -4.93 -9.05 -8.43
N PHE A 65 -4.36 -9.77 -7.46
CA PHE A 65 -3.10 -10.49 -7.63
C PHE A 65 -3.23 -11.71 -8.55
N LYS A 66 -4.37 -12.39 -8.48
CA LYS A 66 -4.64 -13.58 -9.30
C LYS A 66 -4.82 -13.18 -10.76
N ILE A 67 -5.60 -12.14 -11.03
CA ILE A 67 -5.92 -11.68 -12.39
C ILE A 67 -4.69 -11.04 -13.04
N ASN A 68 -3.96 -10.18 -12.33
CA ASN A 68 -2.77 -9.53 -12.89
C ASN A 68 -1.51 -10.41 -12.85
N SER A 69 -1.59 -11.65 -12.34
CA SER A 69 -0.43 -12.58 -12.19
C SER A 69 0.75 -11.98 -11.41
N ILE A 70 0.47 -11.22 -10.34
CA ILE A 70 1.48 -10.52 -9.54
C ILE A 70 1.69 -11.23 -8.20
N LYS A 71 2.96 -11.42 -7.82
CA LYS A 71 3.32 -11.89 -6.48
C LYS A 71 2.98 -10.84 -5.43
N LYS A 72 2.10 -11.18 -4.49
CA LYS A 72 1.70 -10.32 -3.34
C LYS A 72 2.90 -9.69 -2.64
N ARG A 73 3.94 -10.49 -2.38
CA ARG A 73 5.16 -10.05 -1.69
C ARG A 73 5.84 -8.90 -2.40
N ASP A 74 6.09 -9.06 -3.70
CA ASP A 74 6.89 -8.11 -4.47
C ASP A 74 6.13 -6.80 -4.65
N PHE A 75 4.81 -6.89 -4.88
CA PHE A 75 3.94 -5.73 -4.94
C PHE A 75 3.94 -4.95 -3.61
N PHE A 76 3.62 -5.62 -2.49
CA PHE A 76 3.52 -4.93 -1.20
C PHE A 76 4.88 -4.40 -0.72
N LYS A 77 5.97 -5.12 -0.98
CA LYS A 77 7.32 -4.65 -0.63
C LYS A 77 7.70 -3.41 -1.44
N GLY A 78 7.47 -3.43 -2.75
CA GLY A 78 7.74 -2.29 -3.62
C GLY A 78 6.87 -1.08 -3.27
N LEU A 79 5.59 -1.31 -2.98
CA LEU A 79 4.68 -0.27 -2.50
C LEU A 79 5.17 0.34 -1.18
N TYR A 80 5.51 -0.50 -0.20
CA TYR A 80 6.00 -0.05 1.11
C TYR A 80 7.25 0.80 0.98
N GLN A 81 8.27 0.33 0.23
CA GLN A 81 9.51 1.08 0.00
C GLN A 81 9.25 2.43 -0.65
N ARG A 82 8.31 2.49 -1.60
CA ARG A 82 7.94 3.74 -2.27
C ARG A 82 7.28 4.73 -1.30
N ILE A 83 6.40 4.27 -0.43
CA ILE A 83 5.73 5.13 0.55
C ILE A 83 6.74 5.57 1.63
N GLU A 84 7.60 4.66 2.10
CA GLU A 84 8.66 4.94 3.07
C GLU A 84 9.68 5.96 2.56
N ASN A 85 10.12 5.84 1.30
CA ASN A 85 11.01 6.82 0.66
C ASN A 85 10.37 8.20 0.48
N LYS A 86 9.04 8.30 0.52
CA LYS A 86 8.33 9.59 0.46
C LYS A 86 8.20 10.25 1.84
N THR A 87 8.38 9.47 2.91
CA THR A 87 8.33 9.95 4.31
C THR A 87 9.68 10.25 4.94
N ARG A 88 10.77 9.74 4.36
CA ARG A 88 12.15 10.05 4.77
C ARG A 88 12.65 11.30 4.05
#